data_AF-A0A5J6LHG7-F1
#
_entry.id   AF-A0A5J6LHG7-F1
#
_cell.length_a   1.000
_cell.length_b   1.000
_cell.length_c   1.000
_cell.angle_alpha   90.00
_cell.angle_beta   90.00
_cell.angle_gamma   90.00
#
_symmetry.space_group_name_H-M   'P 1'
#
loop_
_entity.id
_entity.type
_entity.pdbx_description
1 polymer ?
#
loop_
_entity_poly.entity_id
_entity_poly.type
_entity_poly.pdbx_seq_one_letter_code
_entity_poly.pdbx_strand_id
1 'polypeptide(L)'
;MIIGYARVSTQDQHSDLQLDALIQAGCEQIYQEKITSKLRERPELTQCLRTLRKGDTLVVWRMDRLARSLKDLVEIIESYRLSWRPISLRE
;
A
#
# COMPACT_ATOMS: atom_id res chain seq x y z
N MET A 1 -11.72 3.38 8.38
CA MET A 1 -10.42 4.06 8.38
C MET A 1 -9.77 3.85 7.02
N ILE A 2 -9.10 4.87 6.48
CA ILE A 2 -8.38 4.76 5.19
C ILE A 2 -6.89 4.59 5.51
N ILE A 3 -6.31 3.48 5.08
CA ILE A 3 -4.91 3.15 5.34
C ILE A 3 -4.16 3.16 4.01
N GLY A 4 -3.07 3.92 3.95
CA GLY A 4 -2.17 4.03 2.82
C GLY A 4 -0.97 3.10 2.94
N TYR A 5 -0.56 2.49 1.84
CA TYR A 5 0.71 1.75 1.76
C TYR A 5 1.54 2.24 0.57
N ALA A 6 2.74 2.72 0.88
CA ALA A 6 3.78 3.08 -0.07
C ALA A 6 4.99 2.18 0.13
N ARG A 7 5.68 1.89 -0.97
CA ARG A 7 6.95 1.17 -0.95
C ARG A 7 7.99 2.05 -1.62
N VAL A 8 8.97 2.50 -0.87
CA VAL A 8 10.03 3.40 -1.32
C VAL A 8 11.36 2.66 -1.31
N SER A 9 12.13 2.76 -2.39
CA SER A 9 13.50 2.25 -2.38
C SER A 9 14.38 3.29 -1.69
N THR A 10 15.48 2.85 -1.05
CA THR A 10 16.39 3.79 -0.35
C THR A 10 17.01 4.86 -1.27
N GLN A 11 16.96 4.64 -2.59
CA GLN A 11 17.41 5.57 -3.63
C GLN A 11 16.26 6.33 -4.31
N ASP A 12 15.01 6.10 -3.92
CA ASP A 12 13.84 6.68 -4.58
C ASP A 12 13.66 8.14 -4.16
N GLN A 13 14.16 9.05 -5.00
CA GLN A 13 14.03 10.51 -4.81
C GLN A 13 12.58 11.01 -4.89
N HIS A 14 11.60 10.16 -5.25
CA HIS A 14 10.20 10.51 -5.42
C HIS A 14 9.30 9.98 -4.30
N SER A 15 9.88 9.71 -3.13
CA SER A 15 9.15 9.25 -1.94
C SER A 15 8.04 10.23 -1.54
N ASP A 16 8.30 11.53 -1.67
CA ASP A 16 7.35 12.60 -1.34
C ASP A 16 6.08 12.58 -2.21
N LEU A 17 6.20 12.29 -3.51
CA LEU A 17 5.04 12.22 -4.42
C LEU A 17 4.10 11.06 -4.07
N GLN A 18 4.68 9.93 -3.63
CA GLN A 18 3.89 8.78 -3.20
C GLN A 18 3.12 9.10 -1.91
N LEU A 19 3.77 9.80 -0.98
CA LEU A 19 3.13 10.23 0.26
C LEU A 19 2.02 11.23 -0.02
N ASP A 20 2.31 12.26 -0.82
CA ASP A 20 1.38 13.32 -1.12
C ASP A 20 0.09 12.76 -1.71
N ALA A 21 0.18 11.81 -2.63
CA ALA A 21 -1.01 11.19 -3.19
C ALA A 21 -1.77 10.28 -2.22
N LEU A 22 -1.09 9.60 -1.30
CA LEU A 22 -1.77 8.86 -0.23
C LEU A 22 -2.49 9.82 0.72
N ILE A 23 -1.88 10.96 1.04
CA ILE A 23 -2.50 12.02 1.82
C ILE A 23 -3.71 12.60 1.07
N GLN A 24 -3.58 12.90 -0.23
CA GLN A 24 -4.68 13.37 -1.07
C GLN A 24 -5.82 12.35 -1.21
N ALA A 25 -5.51 11.06 -1.17
CA ALA A 25 -6.51 9.98 -1.15
C ALA A 25 -7.28 9.90 0.19
N GLY A 26 -6.91 10.72 1.19
CA GLY A 26 -7.53 10.76 2.50
C GLY A 26 -7.05 9.67 3.44
N CYS A 27 -5.83 9.14 3.24
CA CYS A 27 -5.26 8.14 4.13
C CYS A 27 -5.00 8.74 5.52
N GLU A 28 -5.65 8.19 6.54
CA GLU A 28 -5.44 8.57 7.94
C GLU A 28 -4.14 8.00 8.49
N GLN A 29 -3.71 6.84 7.98
CA GLN A 29 -2.50 6.17 8.41
C GLN A 29 -1.73 5.65 7.20
N ILE A 30 -0.45 5.99 7.10
CA ILE A 30 0.38 5.65 5.94
C ILE A 30 1.57 4.80 6.39
N TYR A 31 1.71 3.62 5.79
CA TYR A 31 2.83 2.71 5.99
C TYR A 31 3.84 2.86 4.84
N GLN A 32 5.12 2.92 5.18
CA GLN A 32 6.21 3.14 4.23
C GLN A 32 7.22 1.99 4.30
N GLU A 33 7.08 1.06 3.36
CA GLU A 33 8.02 -0.05 3.22
C GLU A 33 9.31 0.44 2.56
N LYS A 34 10.36 0.63 3.37
CA LYS A 34 11.69 1.00 2.87
C LYS A 34 12.48 -0.24 2.47
N ILE A 35 12.56 -0.51 1.17
CA ILE A 35 13.34 -1.64 0.67
C ILE A 35 14.76 -1.20 0.29
N THR A 36 15.73 -1.88 0.88
CA THR A 36 17.09 -1.94 0.36
C THR A 36 17.17 -3.19 -0.51
N SER A 37 17.96 -3.19 -1.59
CA SER A 37 18.04 -4.29 -2.56
C SER A 37 18.37 -5.68 -1.96
N LYS A 38 18.68 -5.76 -0.67
CA LYS A 38 18.95 -6.98 0.11
C LYS A 38 17.74 -7.55 0.86
N LEU A 39 16.70 -6.76 1.14
CA LEU A 39 15.57 -7.18 1.97
C LEU A 39 14.35 -7.51 1.09
N ARG A 40 14.02 -8.80 1.02
CA ARG A 40 12.78 -9.31 0.41
C ARG A 40 11.59 -9.33 1.38
N GLU A 41 11.85 -9.18 2.67
CA GLU A 41 10.84 -9.23 3.70
C GLU A 41 9.99 -7.95 3.67
N ARG A 42 8.68 -8.12 3.87
CA ARG A 42 7.68 -7.04 3.85
C ARG A 42 7.01 -6.89 5.22
N PRO A 43 7.75 -6.49 6.27
CA PRO A 43 7.22 -6.33 7.60
C PRO A 43 6.16 -5.22 7.68
N GLU A 44 6.36 -4.09 6.98
CA GLU A 44 5.42 -2.95 7.02
C GLU A 44 4.09 -3.33 6.35
N LEU A 45 4.13 -4.01 5.19
CA LEU A 45 2.91 -4.50 4.56
C LEU A 45 2.16 -5.46 5.48
N THR A 46 2.87 -6.37 6.14
CA THR A 46 2.27 -7.33 7.07
C THR A 46 1.62 -6.62 8.26
N GLN A 47 2.29 -5.62 8.82
CA GLN A 47 1.76 -4.78 9.90
C GLN A 47 0.51 -4.04 9.45
N CYS A 48 0.55 -3.43 8.26
CA CYS A 48 -0.56 -2.72 7.63
C CYS A 48 -1.77 -3.64 7.46
N LEU A 49 -1.56 -4.85 6.92
CA LEU A 49 -2.59 -5.88 6.78
C LEU A 49 -3.17 -6.36 8.11
N ARG A 50 -2.36 -6.42 9.18
CA ARG A 50 -2.82 -6.76 10.54
C ARG A 50 -3.64 -5.65 11.19
N THR A 51 -3.36 -4.39 10.85
CA THR A 51 -4.10 -3.24 11.39
C THR A 51 -5.45 -3.05 10.70
N LEU A 52 -5.57 -3.47 9.43
CA LEU A 52 -6.83 -3.43 8.69
C LEU A 52 -7.90 -4.27 9.39
N ARG A 53 -9.05 -3.64 9.61
CA ARG A 53 -10.25 -4.30 10.12
C ARG A 53 -11.33 -4.31 9.05
N LYS A 54 -12.38 -5.10 9.29
CA LYS A 54 -13.54 -5.19 8.42
C LYS A 54 -14.17 -3.80 8.25
N GLY A 55 -14.22 -3.31 7.01
CA GLY A 55 -14.74 -1.98 6.66
C GLY A 55 -13.68 -0.91 6.44
N ASP A 56 -12.40 -1.22 6.69
CA ASP A 56 -11.30 -0.34 6.33
C ASP A 56 -10.97 -0.42 4.84
N THR A 57 -10.43 0.68 4.31
CA THR A 57 -10.02 0.79 2.91
C THR A 57 -8.50 0.85 2.83
N LEU A 58 -7.91 -0.12 2.12
CA LEU A 58 -6.50 -0.08 1.80
C LEU A 58 -6.31 0.68 0.48
N VAL A 59 -5.54 1.75 0.55
CA VAL A 59 -5.12 2.56 -0.58
C VAL A 59 -3.65 2.29 -0.83
N VAL A 60 -3.29 1.97 -2.06
CA VAL A 60 -1.88 1.81 -2.44
C VAL A 60 -1.54 2.68 -3.61
N TRP A 61 -0.29 3.16 -3.62
CA TRP A 61 0.22 3.97 -4.72
C TRP A 61 0.29 3.20 -6.04
N ARG A 62 0.81 1.97 -5.99
CA ARG A 62 1.06 1.13 -7.16
C ARG A 62 0.67 -0.32 -6.86
N MET A 63 -0.22 -0.86 -7.69
CA MET A 63 -0.75 -2.22 -7.50
C MET A 63 0.35 -3.28 -7.65
N ASP A 64 1.34 -3.04 -8.53
CA ASP A 64 2.53 -3.91 -8.71
C ASP A 64 3.40 -4.03 -7.44
N ARG A 65 3.30 -3.06 -6.53
CA ARG A 65 4.05 -3.05 -5.27
C ARG A 65 3.32 -3.80 -4.15
N LEU A 66 2.00 -3.98 -4.27
CA LEU A 66 1.21 -4.80 -3.37
C LEU A 66 1.23 -6.26 -3.84
N ALA A 67 0.76 -6.52 -5.05
CA ALA A 67 0.52 -7.86 -5.57
C ALA A 67 1.28 -8.12 -6.88
N ARG A 68 1.81 -9.33 -7.03
CA ARG A 68 2.55 -9.72 -8.25
C ARG A 68 1.63 -10.17 -9.40
N SER A 69 0.35 -10.34 -9.13
CA SER A 69 -0.66 -10.77 -10.11
C SER A 69 -2.06 -10.42 -9.59
N LEU A 70 -3.05 -10.38 -10.48
CA LEU A 70 -4.46 -10.20 -10.09
C LEU A 70 -4.92 -11.27 -9.11
N LYS A 71 -4.47 -12.52 -9.27
CA LYS A 71 -4.79 -13.61 -8.35
C LYS A 71 -4.23 -13.35 -6.94
N ASP A 72 -2.99 -12.91 -6.86
CA ASP A 72 -2.31 -12.53 -5.61
C ASP A 72 -3.03 -11.35 -4.93
N LEU A 73 -3.52 -10.39 -5.72
CA LEU A 73 -4.35 -9.29 -5.24
C LEU A 73 -5.68 -9.79 -4.65
N VAL A 74 -6.38 -10.67 -5.37
CA VAL A 74 -7.65 -11.26 -4.91
C VAL A 74 -7.44 -12.06 -3.64
N GLU A 75 -6.38 -12.88 -3.55
CA GLU A 75 -6.06 -13.64 -2.33
C GLU A 75 -5.80 -12.72 -1.14
N ILE A 76 -5.09 -11.60 -1.33
CA ILE A 76 -4.90 -10.60 -0.27
C ILE A 76 -6.23 -9.95 0.12
N ILE A 77 -7.05 -9.54 -0.85
CA ILE A 77 -8.33 -8.88 -0.58
C ILE A 77 -9.29 -9.85 0.12
N GLU A 78 -9.37 -11.11 -0.30
CA GLU A 78 -10.23 -12.13 0.29
C GLU A 78 -9.74 -12.56 1.67
N SER A 79 -8.44 -12.75 1.84
CA SER A 79 -7.84 -13.14 3.13
C SER A 79 -8.06 -12.08 4.20
N TYR A 80 -8.12 -10.79 3.82
CA TYR A 80 -8.29 -9.67 4.75
C TYR A 80 -9.67 -8.96 4.64
N ARG A 81 -10.61 -9.49 3.83
CA ARG A 81 -11.94 -8.90 3.54
C ARG A 81 -11.91 -7.39 3.30
N LEU A 82 -10.99 -6.95 2.44
CA LEU A 82 -10.73 -5.53 2.20
C LEU A 82 -11.72 -4.93 1.21
N SER A 83 -12.12 -3.68 1.44
CA SER A 83 -12.63 -2.82 0.36
C SER A 83 -11.44 -2.09 -0.26
N TRP A 84 -11.17 -2.34 -1.54
CA TRP A 84 -10.06 -1.74 -2.28
C TRP A 84 -10.53 -0.55 -3.11
N ARG A 85 -9.74 0.52 -3.16
CA ARG A 85 -9.92 1.63 -4.12
C ARG A 85 -8.57 1.96 -4.78
N PRO A 86 -8.46 1.89 -6.12
CA PRO A 86 -7.26 2.35 -6.79
C PRO A 86 -7.20 3.89 -6.72
N ILE A 87 -6.02 4.45 -6.44
CA ILE A 87 -5.78 5.87 -6.72
C ILE A 87 -5.73 5.98 -8.25
N SER A 88 -6.85 6.33 -8.88
CA SER A 88 -6.79 6.90 -10.23
C SER A 88 -6.09 8.24 -10.08
N LEU A 89 -4.77 8.25 -10.25
CA LEU A 89 -4.05 9.45 -10.62
C LEU A 89 -4.67 9.92 -11.93
N ARG A 90 -5.57 10.89 -11.83
CA ARG A 90 -5.88 11.76 -12.96
C ARG A 90 -4.57 12.47 -13.26
N GLU A 91 -3.91 12.03 -14.32
CA GLU A 91 -2.93 12.85 -15.05
C GLU A 91 -3.59 14.15 -15.54
#